data_AF-A0A4S9M4L7-F1
#
_entry.id   AF-A0A4S9M4L7-F1
#
_cell.length_a   1.000
_cell.length_b   1.000
_cell.length_c   1.000
_cell.angle_alpha   90.00
_cell.angle_beta   90.00
_cell.angle_gamma   90.00
#
_symmetry.space_group_name_H-M   'P 1'
#
loop_
_entity.id
_entity.type
_entity.pdbx_description
1 polymer ?
#
loop_
_entity_poly.entity_id
_entity_poly.type
_entity_poly.pdbx_seq_one_letter_code
_entity_poly.pdbx_strand_id
1 'polypeptide(L)'
;MTEAEIQLGIWVSAQYLKLKELLTHNSQPLTLPWLPLWIVNGEQRYLLPASYSDGITTLWSKHLIADSSTLTGIYTVISVLQLLFQWANTEYRSWFKDNAVMP
;
A
#
# COMPACT_ATOMS: atom_id res chain seq x y z
N MET A 1 -15.45 -3.24 -10.35
CA MET A 1 -14.60 -2.36 -9.51
C MET A 1 -15.42 -1.13 -9.15
N THR A 2 -15.35 -0.69 -7.89
CA THR A 2 -15.96 0.56 -7.44
C THR A 2 -15.12 1.77 -7.89
N GLU A 3 -15.68 2.98 -7.86
CA GLU A 3 -14.93 4.20 -8.21
C GLU A 3 -13.66 4.38 -7.37
N ALA A 4 -13.73 4.07 -6.06
CA ALA A 4 -12.58 4.09 -5.17
C ALA A 4 -11.48 3.11 -5.57
N GLU A 5 -11.85 1.89 -5.98
CA GLU A 5 -10.88 0.88 -6.47
C GLU A 5 -10.21 1.33 -7.78
N ILE A 6 -10.95 1.99 -8.67
CA ILE A 6 -10.41 2.54 -9.93
C ILE A 6 -9.41 3.66 -9.62
N GLN A 7 -9.80 4.65 -8.80
CA GLN A 7 -8.93 5.76 -8.44
C GLN A 7 -7.65 5.28 -7.75
N LEU A 8 -7.77 4.38 -6.78
CA LEU A 8 -6.62 3.79 -6.09
C LEU A 8 -5.74 2.97 -7.03
N GLY A 9 -6.32 2.27 -8.00
CA GLY A 9 -5.56 1.57 -9.05
C GLY A 9 -4.71 2.50 -9.89
N ILE A 10 -5.25 3.66 -10.27
CA ILE A 10 -4.51 4.69 -11.02
C ILE A 10 -3.39 5.26 -10.15
N TRP A 11 -3.68 5.63 -8.91
CA TRP A 11 -2.70 6.24 -8.00
C TRP A 11 -1.55 5.28 -7.67
N VAL A 12 -1.87 4.02 -7.34
CA VAL A 12 -0.82 3.05 -7.00
C VAL A 12 0.03 2.68 -8.22
N SER A 13 -0.56 2.65 -9.42
CA SER A 13 0.20 2.47 -10.66
C SER A 13 1.17 3.61 -10.89
N ALA A 14 0.73 4.86 -10.72
CA ALA A 14 1.60 6.03 -10.82
C ALA A 14 2.72 6.00 -9.76
N GLN A 15 2.41 5.58 -8.53
CA GLN A 15 3.39 5.40 -7.47
C GLN A 15 4.46 4.37 -7.84
N TYR A 16 4.06 3.21 -8.37
CA TYR A 16 5.02 2.18 -8.81
C TYR A 16 5.91 2.64 -9.96
N LEU A 17 5.34 3.36 -10.94
CA LEU A 17 6.13 3.97 -12.01
C LEU A 17 7.15 4.95 -11.44
N LYS A 18 6.75 5.79 -10.48
CA LYS A 18 7.67 6.74 -9.87
C LYS A 18 8.78 6.07 -9.07
N LEU A 19 8.45 5.04 -8.30
CA LEU A 19 9.43 4.23 -7.59
C LEU A 19 10.42 3.62 -8.57
N LYS A 20 9.92 3.00 -9.66
CA LYS A 20 10.78 2.42 -10.69
C LYS A 20 11.75 3.45 -11.27
N GLU A 21 11.28 4.66 -11.63
CA GLU A 21 12.13 5.74 -12.12
C GLU A 21 13.26 6.08 -11.14
N LEU A 22 12.93 6.31 -9.87
CA LEU A 22 13.90 6.67 -8.82
C LEU A 22 14.96 5.58 -8.60
N LEU A 23 14.58 4.32 -8.83
CA LEU A 23 15.39 3.15 -8.50
C LEU A 23 16.22 2.66 -9.70
N THR A 24 16.03 3.22 -10.90
CA THR A 24 16.75 2.86 -12.13
C THR A 24 18.27 3.07 -12.03
N HIS A 25 18.74 3.85 -11.05
CA HIS A 25 20.17 4.07 -10.83
C HIS A 25 20.89 2.86 -10.22
N ASN A 26 20.18 1.96 -9.54
CA ASN A 26 20.76 0.77 -8.92
C ASN A 26 20.64 -0.43 -9.88
N SER A 27 21.77 -0.92 -10.40
CA SER A 27 21.85 -1.89 -11.50
C SER A 27 21.37 -3.32 -11.17
N GLN A 28 20.64 -3.52 -10.07
CA GLN A 28 20.12 -4.83 -9.67
C GLN A 28 18.62 -4.94 -9.96
N PRO A 29 18.11 -6.14 -10.30
CA PRO A 29 16.68 -6.36 -10.44
C PRO A 29 16.00 -6.14 -9.10
N LEU A 30 15.30 -5.01 -8.98
CA LEU A 30 14.67 -4.60 -7.74
C LEU A 30 13.23 -5.08 -7.65
N THR A 31 12.91 -5.82 -6.60
CA THR A 31 11.53 -6.14 -6.23
C THR A 31 10.91 -4.94 -5.53
N LEU A 32 9.85 -4.38 -6.11
CA LEU A 32 9.06 -3.33 -5.46
C LEU A 32 8.22 -3.94 -4.33
N PRO A 33 8.09 -3.27 -3.17
CA PRO A 33 7.31 -3.77 -2.05
C PRO A 33 5.82 -3.69 -2.40
N TRP A 34 5.02 -4.52 -1.75
CA TRP A 34 3.57 -4.35 -1.79
C TRP A 34 3.17 -3.04 -1.09
N LEU A 35 2.02 -2.48 -1.50
CA LEU A 35 1.49 -1.24 -0.93
C LEU A 35 0.09 -1.47 -0.33
N PRO A 36 -0.14 -1.09 0.94
CA PRO A 36 -1.45 -1.13 1.56
C PRO A 36 -2.32 0.04 1.09
N LEU A 37 -3.41 -0.22 0.37
CA LEU A 37 -4.38 0.81 -0.02
C LEU A 37 -5.55 0.80 0.96
N TRP A 38 -5.75 1.91 1.68
CA TRP A 38 -6.80 2.05 2.68
C TRP A 38 -8.04 2.69 2.07
N ILE A 39 -9.20 2.03 2.19
CA ILE A 39 -10.48 2.52 1.68
C ILE A 39 -11.40 2.82 2.85
N VAL A 40 -11.94 4.04 2.85
CA VAL A 40 -12.98 4.50 3.76
C VAL A 40 -14.30 4.55 2.99
N ASN A 41 -15.27 3.73 3.40
CA ASN A 41 -16.60 3.73 2.80
C ASN A 41 -17.68 3.74 3.89
N GLY A 42 -18.22 4.92 4.18
CA GLY A 42 -19.13 5.12 5.31
C GLY A 42 -18.45 4.70 6.62
N GLU A 43 -19.05 3.76 7.34
CA GLU A 43 -18.51 3.19 8.59
C GLU A 43 -17.57 2.02 8.32
N GLN A 44 -17.60 1.43 7.13
CA GLN A 44 -16.75 0.30 6.78
C GLN A 44 -15.35 0.78 6.40
N ARG A 45 -14.35 0.00 6.81
CA ARG A 45 -12.95 0.19 6.46
C ARG A 45 -12.44 -1.03 5.73
N TYR A 46 -11.77 -0.82 4.61
CA TYR A 46 -11.23 -1.90 3.82
C TYR A 46 -9.74 -1.70 3.55
N LEU A 47 -9.02 -2.82 3.42
CA LEU A 47 -7.66 -2.85 2.93
C LEU A 47 -7.65 -3.52 1.55
N LEU A 48 -6.98 -2.88 0.61
CA LEU A 48 -6.78 -3.38 -0.73
C LEU A 48 -5.27 -3.47 -0.99
N PRO A 49 -4.64 -4.65 -0.84
CA PRO A 49 -3.23 -4.80 -1.12
C PRO A 49 -2.96 -4.61 -2.61
N ALA A 50 -1.83 -3.98 -2.94
CA ALA A 50 -1.35 -3.86 -4.30
C ALA A 50 0.09 -4.36 -4.40
N SER A 51 0.45 -4.97 -5.53
CA SER A 51 1.82 -5.34 -5.86
C SER A 51 2.17 -4.92 -7.28
N TYR A 52 3.46 -4.88 -7.58
CA TYR A 52 3.95 -4.63 -8.92
C TYR A 52 4.95 -5.71 -9.32
N SER A 53 4.66 -6.40 -10.43
CA SER A 53 5.51 -7.45 -10.99
C SER A 53 5.40 -7.41 -12.51
N ASP A 54 6.50 -7.62 -13.21
CA ASP A 54 6.54 -7.76 -14.68
C ASP A 54 5.88 -6.59 -15.44
N GLY A 55 6.00 -5.37 -14.91
CA GLY A 55 5.41 -4.19 -15.54
C GLY A 55 3.94 -3.94 -15.19
N ILE A 56 3.32 -4.83 -14.42
CA ILE A 56 1.88 -4.86 -14.15
C ILE A 56 1.63 -4.54 -12.69
N THR A 57 0.74 -3.58 -12.46
CA THR A 57 0.13 -3.32 -11.15
C THR A 57 -1.03 -4.28 -10.94
N THR A 58 -0.95 -5.09 -9.87
CA THR A 58 -2.02 -5.99 -9.47
C THR A 58 -2.68 -5.48 -8.20
N LEU A 59 -4.00 -5.24 -8.26
CA LEU A 59 -4.83 -5.03 -7.08
C LEU A 59 -5.36 -6.39 -6.62
N TRP A 60 -5.08 -6.74 -5.36
CA TRP A 60 -5.55 -7.99 -4.76
C TRP A 60 -6.99 -7.88 -4.27
N SER A 61 -7.50 -8.92 -3.62
CA SER A 61 -8.87 -8.91 -3.10
C SER A 61 -9.04 -7.86 -1.99
N LYS A 62 -10.09 -7.04 -2.11
CA LYS A 62 -10.50 -6.09 -1.06
C LYS A 62 -10.92 -6.84 0.19
N HIS A 63 -10.31 -6.51 1.33
CA HIS A 63 -10.60 -7.13 2.61
C HIS A 63 -11.31 -6.15 3.55
N LEU A 64 -12.45 -6.55 4.12
CA LEU A 64 -13.11 -5.76 5.16
C LEU A 64 -12.30 -5.87 6.45
N ILE A 65 -11.87 -4.73 6.97
CA ILE A 65 -11.08 -4.64 8.19
C ILE A 65 -11.99 -4.49 9.40
N ALA A 66 -12.91 -3.54 9.35
CA ALA A 66 -13.73 -3.18 10.48
C ALA A 66 -14.94 -2.33 10.08
N ASP A 67 -15.90 -2.26 11.02
CA ASP A 67 -17.03 -1.34 11.01
C ASP A 67 -16.90 -0.34 12.16
N SER A 68 -16.62 0.92 11.82
CA SER A 68 -16.38 2.01 12.77
C SER A 68 -17.64 2.51 13.48
N SER A 69 -18.82 1.95 13.21
CA SER A 69 -20.03 2.18 14.01
C SER A 69 -19.98 1.50 15.38
N THR A 70 -19.11 0.48 15.51
CA THR A 70 -18.97 -0.31 16.74
C THR A 70 -17.71 0.09 17.50
N LEU A 71 -17.76 0.04 18.83
CA LEU A 71 -16.59 0.31 19.68
C LEU A 71 -15.42 -0.61 19.33
N THR A 72 -15.69 -1.90 19.16
CA THR A 72 -14.68 -2.89 18.74
C THR A 72 -14.09 -2.54 17.39
N GLY A 73 -14.92 -2.17 16.40
CA GLY A 73 -14.42 -1.79 15.08
C GLY A 73 -13.57 -0.53 15.11
N ILE A 74 -13.89 0.47 15.94
CA ILE A 74 -13.02 1.64 16.15
C ILE A 74 -11.62 1.20 16.63
N TYR A 75 -11.55 0.34 17.66
CA TYR A 75 -10.27 -0.16 18.16
C TYR A 75 -9.53 -1.03 17.13
N THR A 76 -10.24 -1.82 16.33
CA THR A 76 -9.65 -2.58 15.22
C THR A 76 -9.03 -1.65 14.18
N VAL A 77 -9.73 -0.58 13.78
CA VAL A 77 -9.20 0.42 12.85
C VAL A 77 -7.91 1.04 13.38
N ILE A 78 -7.90 1.47 14.64
CA ILE A 78 -6.71 2.07 15.27
C ILE A 78 -5.55 1.06 15.27
N SER A 79 -5.82 -0.18 15.67
CA SER A 79 -4.81 -1.24 15.73
C SER A 79 -4.20 -1.55 14.37
N VAL A 80 -5.02 -1.61 13.31
CA VAL A 80 -4.54 -1.84 11.94
C VAL A 80 -3.72 -0.65 11.43
N LEU A 81 -4.15 0.58 11.71
CA LEU A 81 -3.36 1.77 11.34
C LEU A 81 -2.02 1.81 12.05
N GLN A 82 -1.97 1.43 13.34
CA GLN A 82 -0.72 1.29 14.09
C GLN A 82 0.21 0.23 13.46
N LEU A 83 -0.35 -0.92 13.06
CA LEU A 83 0.40 -1.97 12.38
C LEU A 83 0.96 -1.50 11.02
N LEU A 84 0.14 -0.81 10.23
CA LEU A 84 0.57 -0.24 8.94
C LEU A 84 1.65 0.84 9.13
N PHE A 85 1.54 1.66 10.18
CA PHE A 85 2.56 2.64 10.52
C PHE A 85 3.87 1.99 10.96
N GLN A 86 3.79 0.93 11.76
CA GLN A 86 4.96 0.14 12.14
C GLN A 86 5.63 -0.45 10.89
N TRP A 87 4.87 -1.16 10.05
CA TRP A 87 5.34 -1.69 8.77
C TRP A 87 6.01 -0.63 7.89
N ALA A 88 5.38 0.54 7.76
CA ALA A 88 5.92 1.63 6.96
C ALA A 88 7.28 2.11 7.47
N ASN A 89 7.48 2.12 8.79
CA ASN A 89 8.73 2.58 9.40
C ASN A 89 9.82 1.52 9.47
N THR A 90 9.46 0.24 9.63
CA THR A 90 10.43 -0.85 9.80
C THR A 90 10.79 -1.50 8.48
N GLU A 91 9.82 -1.77 7.62
CA GLU A 91 10.02 -2.51 6.38
C GLU A 91 10.13 -1.56 5.18
N TYR A 92 9.07 -0.79 4.90
CA TYR A 92 9.03 0.06 3.71
C TYR A 92 10.13 1.13 3.73
N ARG A 93 10.32 1.81 4.87
CA ARG A 93 11.36 2.84 5.00
C ARG A 93 12.77 2.27 4.92
N SER A 94 13.04 1.09 5.48
CA SER A 94 14.35 0.44 5.35
C SER A 94 14.61 0.13 3.88
N TRP A 95 13.67 -0.58 3.25
CA TRP A 95 13.74 -0.89 1.83
C TRP A 95 13.94 0.37 0.97
N PHE A 96 13.19 1.45 1.23
CA PHE A 96 13.30 2.67 0.44
C PHE A 96 14.67 3.35 0.61
N LYS A 97 15.23 3.37 1.83
CA LYS A 97 16.57 3.95 2.05
C LYS A 97 17.65 3.15 1.34
N ASP A 98 17.61 1.83 1.50
CA ASP A 98 18.62 0.92 0.97
C ASP A 98 18.63 0.92 -0.57
N ASN A 99 17.50 1.22 -1.20
CA ASN A 99 17.36 1.15 -2.66
C ASN A 99 17.25 2.51 -3.36
N ALA A 100 16.79 3.58 -2.70
CA ALA A 100 16.57 4.89 -3.32
C ALA A 100 17.45 6.02 -2.79
N VAL A 101 18.03 5.90 -1.59
CA VAL A 101 18.73 7.01 -0.91
C VAL A 101 20.23 6.80 -0.81
N MET A 102 20.70 5.55 -0.72
CA MET A 102 22.13 5.23 -0.80
C MET A 102 22.48 4.78 -2.23
N PRO A 103 23.35 5.52 -2.95
CA PRO A 103 23.96 5.06 -4.20
C PRO A 103 25.07 4.04 -3.95
#